data_AF-A0A7L5T8C7-F1
#
_entry.id   AF-A0A7L5T8C7-F1
#
_cell.length_a   1.000
_cell.length_b   1.000
_cell.length_c   1.000
_cell.angle_alpha   90.00
_cell.angle_beta   90.00
_cell.angle_gamma   90.00
#
_symmetry.space_group_name_H-M   'P 1'
#
loop_
_entity.id
_entity.type
_entity.pdbx_description
1 polymer ?
#
loop_
_entity_poly.entity_id
_entity_poly.type
_entity_poly.pdbx_seq_one_letter_code
_entity_poly.pdbx_strand_id
1 'polypeptide(L)'
;MLPSALRVLTRAVPAAAMLLTVTACTGDSPAAVPSSASSPSSPSGPQQTPTAQAPTAPSSRDTAMNIRLTIDGHPVDAALNDSAAARDFATLLPLSLGLDDFHQTERIAYLARKLDTSGAPEAAEPQAGDLAYYAPWGNLALFYRDGDSPSTGLVILGHVADRDTERLATADHVTIEAIS
;
A
#
# COMPACT_ATOMS: atom_id res chain seq x y z
N MET A 1 30.08 -30.72 25.99
CA MET A 1 31.52 -31.04 25.92
C MET A 1 31.82 -31.49 24.50
N LEU A 2 32.72 -30.75 23.83
CA LEU A 2 33.39 -30.98 22.53
C LEU A 2 32.57 -30.85 21.22
N PRO A 3 33.22 -30.40 20.11
CA PRO A 3 32.79 -29.18 19.41
C PRO A 3 32.81 -29.26 17.86
N SER A 4 32.48 -28.12 17.23
CA SER A 4 33.01 -27.58 15.98
C SER A 4 32.92 -28.38 14.66
N ALA A 5 32.25 -27.77 13.68
CA ALA A 5 32.81 -27.63 12.34
C ALA A 5 32.29 -26.34 11.66
N LEU A 6 33.08 -25.27 11.75
CA LEU A 6 32.99 -24.10 10.89
C LEU A 6 33.28 -24.56 9.43
N ARG A 7 32.39 -24.23 8.50
CA ARG A 7 32.76 -24.15 7.08
C ARG A 7 32.80 -22.68 6.67
N VAL A 8 34.01 -22.14 6.69
CA VAL A 8 34.38 -20.93 5.96
C VAL A 8 34.72 -21.37 4.54
N LEU A 9 33.93 -20.96 3.54
CA LEU A 9 34.34 -21.00 2.15
C LEU A 9 34.43 -19.56 1.61
N THR A 10 35.67 -19.09 1.68
CA THR A 10 36.41 -18.30 0.70
C THR A 10 35.65 -17.56 -0.41
N ARG A 11 35.80 -16.24 -0.37
CA ARG A 11 35.54 -15.26 -1.43
C ARG A 11 36.08 -15.69 -2.81
N ALA A 12 35.33 -15.37 -3.85
CA ALA A 12 35.89 -14.97 -5.13
C ALA A 12 35.05 -13.82 -5.72
N VAL A 13 35.64 -12.63 -5.78
CA VAL A 13 35.13 -11.47 -6.50
C VAL A 13 35.77 -11.48 -7.88
N PRO A 14 35.01 -11.49 -8.99
CA PRO A 14 35.48 -10.96 -10.25
C PRO A 14 34.86 -9.57 -10.45
N ALA A 15 35.73 -8.56 -10.44
CA ALA A 15 35.46 -7.27 -11.04
C ALA A 15 35.35 -7.46 -12.56
N ALA A 16 34.23 -7.06 -13.15
CA ALA A 16 34.10 -6.88 -14.58
C ALA A 16 33.58 -5.47 -14.83
N ALA A 17 34.45 -4.67 -15.44
CA ALA A 17 34.21 -3.29 -15.81
C ALA A 17 33.44 -3.19 -17.13
N MET A 18 32.73 -2.06 -17.25
CA MET A 18 32.45 -1.29 -18.47
C MET A 18 31.55 -1.92 -19.55
N LEU A 19 30.45 -1.21 -19.84
CA LEU A 19 30.24 -0.51 -21.12
C LEU A 19 29.02 0.43 -20.99
N LEU A 20 29.25 1.75 -21.07
CA LEU A 20 28.21 2.74 -21.32
C LEU A 20 27.86 2.69 -22.81
N THR A 21 26.59 2.51 -23.13
CA THR A 21 26.05 2.83 -24.46
C THR A 21 24.97 3.88 -24.30
N VAL A 22 25.32 5.13 -24.56
CA VAL A 22 24.38 6.25 -24.66
C VAL A 22 23.82 6.24 -26.09
N THR A 23 22.55 5.87 -26.24
CA THR A 23 21.85 6.03 -27.52
C THR A 23 21.02 7.30 -27.44
N ALA A 24 21.61 8.41 -27.89
CA ALA A 24 20.93 9.65 -28.14
C ALA A 24 20.17 9.53 -29.47
N CYS A 25 18.84 9.62 -29.44
CA CYS A 25 18.03 9.86 -30.63
C CYS A 25 17.51 11.31 -30.57
N THR A 26 18.27 12.21 -31.18
CA THR A 26 17.83 13.55 -31.53
C THR A 26 16.88 13.47 -32.73
N GLY A 27 15.61 13.80 -32.53
CA GLY A 27 14.66 14.05 -33.61
C GLY A 27 14.65 15.53 -33.97
N ASP A 28 15.36 15.88 -35.04
CA ASP A 28 15.29 17.17 -35.72
C ASP A 28 14.15 17.14 -36.76
N SER A 29 13.34 18.19 -36.82
CA SER A 29 12.46 18.46 -37.95
C SER A 29 12.29 19.97 -38.08
N PRO A 30 12.71 20.58 -39.21
CA PRO A 30 12.67 22.02 -39.41
C PRO A 30 11.46 22.48 -40.25
N ALA A 31 11.36 23.82 -40.32
CA ALA A 31 10.57 24.69 -41.21
C ALA A 31 9.17 25.11 -40.69
N ALA A 32 8.96 26.34 -40.19
CA ALA A 32 8.92 27.66 -40.89
C ALA A 32 7.60 27.82 -41.69
N VAL A 33 6.74 28.86 -41.62
CA VAL A 33 6.74 30.27 -41.13
C VAL A 33 5.24 30.75 -40.98
N PRO A 34 4.84 32.05 -40.93
CA PRO A 34 4.07 32.61 -39.82
C PRO A 34 2.64 33.03 -40.21
N SER A 35 1.83 33.48 -39.26
CA SER A 35 0.73 34.41 -39.51
C SER A 35 0.37 35.17 -38.24
N SER A 36 0.74 36.44 -38.22
CA SER A 36 0.21 37.46 -37.31
C SER A 36 -1.25 37.73 -37.63
N ALA A 37 -2.11 37.85 -36.61
CA ALA A 37 -3.06 38.96 -36.50
C ALA A 37 -3.83 38.90 -35.17
N SER A 38 -3.55 39.90 -34.34
CA SER A 38 -4.53 40.75 -33.64
C SER A 38 -5.54 40.13 -32.68
N SER A 39 -5.31 40.44 -31.39
CA SER A 39 -6.32 40.51 -30.34
C SER A 39 -7.53 41.38 -30.75
N PRO A 40 -8.68 41.14 -30.11
CA PRO A 40 -9.16 42.18 -29.19
C PRO A 40 -9.59 41.64 -27.82
N SER A 41 -9.32 42.49 -26.84
CA SER A 41 -9.70 42.39 -25.44
C SER A 41 -11.22 42.33 -25.26
N SER A 42 -11.70 41.53 -24.32
CA SER A 42 -13.04 41.67 -23.71
C SER A 42 -12.90 41.78 -22.19
N PRO A 43 -13.60 42.72 -21.53
CA PRO A 43 -13.46 42.96 -20.10
C PRO A 43 -14.31 41.99 -19.26
N SER A 44 -13.81 41.79 -18.04
CA SER A 44 -14.29 40.97 -16.95
C SER A 44 -15.78 41.12 -16.60
N GLY A 45 -16.42 39.98 -16.38
CA GLY A 45 -17.52 39.83 -15.42
C GLY A 45 -17.18 38.66 -14.49
N PRO A 46 -17.20 38.80 -13.15
CA PRO A 46 -16.99 37.69 -12.25
C PRO A 46 -18.27 36.85 -12.19
N GLN A 47 -18.42 35.88 -13.10
CA GLN A 47 -19.39 34.81 -12.87
C GLN A 47 -18.71 33.80 -11.94
N GLN A 48 -18.95 33.99 -10.65
CA GLN A 48 -18.73 32.95 -9.64
C GLN A 48 -19.65 31.78 -9.99
N THR A 49 -19.17 30.86 -10.82
CA THR A 49 -19.64 29.49 -10.77
C THR A 49 -19.18 28.96 -9.41
N PRO A 50 -20.06 28.49 -8.52
CA PRO A 50 -19.61 27.68 -7.41
C PRO A 50 -18.93 26.47 -8.05
N THR A 51 -17.61 26.39 -7.93
CA THR A 51 -16.87 25.16 -8.21
C THR A 51 -17.55 24.09 -7.39
N ALA A 52 -18.35 23.25 -8.05
CA ALA A 52 -18.85 22.03 -7.46
C ALA A 52 -17.59 21.29 -6.99
N GLN A 53 -17.41 21.23 -5.67
CA GLN A 53 -16.38 20.42 -5.07
C GLN A 53 -16.58 19.02 -5.66
N ALA A 54 -15.57 18.54 -6.41
CA ALA A 54 -15.47 17.12 -6.70
C ALA A 54 -15.67 16.39 -5.37
N PRO A 55 -16.49 15.33 -5.29
CA PRO A 55 -16.66 14.60 -4.06
C PRO A 55 -15.27 14.24 -3.56
N THR A 56 -14.90 14.74 -2.38
CA THR A 56 -13.71 14.28 -1.68
C THR A 56 -13.91 12.77 -1.56
N ALA A 57 -13.09 12.00 -2.27
CA ALA A 57 -13.11 10.55 -2.10
C ALA A 57 -13.03 10.29 -0.60
N PRO A 58 -13.90 9.46 -0.01
CA PRO A 58 -13.84 9.16 1.40
C PRO A 58 -12.41 8.71 1.73
N SER A 59 -11.85 9.25 2.81
CA SER A 59 -10.49 8.89 3.18
C SER A 59 -10.50 7.40 3.50
N SER A 60 -9.69 6.58 2.82
CA SER A 60 -9.65 5.13 3.03
C SER A 60 -9.25 4.71 4.46
N ARG A 61 -9.01 5.66 5.37
CA ARG A 61 -8.68 5.47 6.78
C ARG A 61 -9.73 6.02 7.74
N ASP A 62 -10.90 6.44 7.24
CA ASP A 62 -12.02 6.80 8.10
C ASP A 62 -12.54 5.55 8.82
N THR A 63 -12.41 5.55 10.14
CA THR A 63 -12.79 4.43 11.03
C THR A 63 -14.29 4.21 11.07
N ALA A 64 -14.73 2.96 10.90
CA ALA A 64 -16.11 2.54 11.01
C ALA A 64 -16.34 1.46 12.08
N MET A 65 -15.35 0.60 12.31
CA MET A 65 -15.45 -0.54 13.23
C MET A 65 -14.14 -0.75 13.98
N ASN A 66 -14.20 -0.84 15.31
CA ASN A 66 -13.04 -1.19 16.12
C ASN A 66 -12.82 -2.71 16.13
N ILE A 67 -11.56 -3.11 16.02
CA ILE A 67 -11.12 -4.50 16.09
C ILE A 67 -9.93 -4.62 17.06
N ARG A 68 -9.71 -5.83 17.56
CA ARG A 68 -8.55 -6.21 18.36
C ARG A 68 -7.65 -7.07 17.50
N LEU A 69 -6.38 -6.69 17.37
CA LEU A 69 -5.33 -7.59 16.91
C LEU A 69 -4.60 -8.13 18.14
N THR A 70 -4.40 -9.45 18.20
CA THR A 70 -3.51 -10.07 19.18
C THR A 70 -2.30 -10.62 18.44
N ILE A 71 -1.20 -9.86 18.47
CA ILE A 71 0.05 -10.15 17.76
C ILE A 71 0.97 -10.91 18.70
N ASP A 72 1.26 -12.18 18.42
CA ASP A 72 2.08 -13.05 19.28
C ASP A 72 1.70 -12.95 20.77
N GLY A 73 0.39 -12.96 21.05
CA GLY A 73 -0.17 -12.85 22.40
C GLY A 73 -0.31 -11.43 22.96
N HIS A 74 0.09 -10.40 22.22
CA HIS A 74 0.01 -9.00 22.65
C HIS A 74 -1.21 -8.31 22.01
N PRO A 75 -2.19 -7.85 22.82
CA PRO A 75 -3.36 -7.15 22.31
C PRO A 75 -2.99 -5.73 21.86
N VAL A 76 -3.48 -5.35 20.69
CA VAL A 76 -3.25 -4.07 20.02
C VAL A 76 -4.58 -3.53 19.46
N ASP A 77 -4.81 -2.23 19.61
CA ASP A 77 -6.01 -1.57 19.10
C ASP A 77 -5.88 -1.33 17.59
N ALA A 78 -6.96 -1.58 16.86
CA ALA A 78 -7.04 -1.31 15.43
C ALA A 78 -8.47 -0.97 15.01
N ALA A 79 -8.62 -0.52 13.78
CA ALA A 79 -9.88 -0.12 13.20
C ALA A 79 -9.99 -0.54 11.74
N LEU A 80 -11.18 -0.94 11.32
CA LEU A 80 -11.57 -1.11 9.93
C LEU A 80 -12.30 0.14 9.43
N ASN A 81 -12.12 0.45 8.15
CA ASN A 81 -12.84 1.50 7.46
C ASN A 81 -14.24 1.04 7.01
N ASP A 82 -15.02 1.94 6.41
CA ASP A 82 -16.39 1.66 5.96
C ASP A 82 -16.49 1.11 4.52
N SER A 83 -15.39 0.65 3.93
CA SER A 83 -15.39 0.13 2.56
C SER A 83 -16.10 -1.23 2.47
N ALA A 84 -16.59 -1.58 1.27
CA ALA A 84 -17.20 -2.89 1.04
C ALA A 84 -16.24 -4.04 1.37
N ALA A 85 -14.96 -3.91 1.01
CA ALA A 85 -13.92 -4.89 1.30
C ALA A 85 -13.67 -5.05 2.81
N ALA A 86 -13.65 -3.95 3.57
CA ALA A 86 -13.47 -3.99 5.02
C ALA A 86 -14.67 -4.63 5.73
N ARG A 87 -15.90 -4.33 5.29
CA ARG A 87 -17.10 -4.99 5.81
C ARG A 87 -17.13 -6.47 5.46
N ASP A 88 -16.71 -6.85 4.25
CA ASP A 88 -16.62 -8.26 3.86
C ASP A 88 -15.55 -9.01 4.67
N PHE A 89 -14.39 -8.39 4.88
CA PHE A 89 -13.35 -8.89 5.79
C PHE A 89 -13.89 -9.10 7.21
N ALA A 90 -14.67 -8.16 7.73
CA ALA A 90 -15.27 -8.26 9.06
C ALA A 90 -16.16 -9.51 9.23
N THR A 91 -16.78 -10.01 8.14
CA THR A 91 -17.58 -11.25 8.18
C THR A 91 -16.75 -12.52 8.43
N LEU A 92 -15.42 -12.44 8.28
CA LEU A 92 -14.49 -13.54 8.54
C LEU A 92 -14.03 -13.58 10.01
N LEU A 93 -14.34 -12.56 10.81
CA LEU A 93 -13.89 -12.48 12.21
C LEU A 93 -14.76 -13.37 13.12
N PRO A 94 -14.16 -14.01 14.15
CA PRO A 94 -12.73 -13.98 14.50
C PRO A 94 -11.89 -14.90 13.61
N LEU A 95 -10.62 -14.54 13.39
CA LEU A 95 -9.68 -15.35 12.62
C LEU A 95 -8.28 -15.34 13.23
N SER A 96 -7.52 -16.40 12.96
CA SER A 96 -6.18 -16.66 13.50
C SER A 96 -5.27 -17.12 12.35
N LEU A 97 -4.17 -16.39 12.14
CA LEU A 97 -3.33 -16.51 10.94
C LEU A 97 -1.84 -16.59 11.33
N GLY A 98 -1.11 -17.50 10.68
CA GLY A 98 0.35 -17.44 10.63
C GLY A 98 0.79 -16.39 9.61
N LEU A 99 1.85 -15.64 9.93
CA LEU A 99 2.33 -14.51 9.15
C LEU A 99 3.70 -14.81 8.55
N ASP A 100 3.87 -14.47 7.28
CA ASP A 100 5.16 -14.49 6.59
C ASP A 100 5.67 -13.06 6.38
N ASP A 101 6.97 -12.85 6.51
CA ASP A 101 7.62 -11.58 6.15
C ASP A 101 7.71 -11.44 4.64
N PHE A 102 7.24 -10.30 4.11
CA PHE A 102 7.34 -9.98 2.70
C PHE A 102 8.03 -8.64 2.49
N HIS A 103 9.09 -8.67 1.68
CA HIS A 103 9.94 -7.53 1.32
C HIS A 103 10.51 -6.72 2.50
N GLN A 104 10.49 -7.26 3.72
CA GLN A 104 10.83 -6.52 4.93
C GLN A 104 10.02 -5.23 5.12
N THR A 105 8.77 -5.22 4.63
CA THR A 105 7.85 -4.08 4.66
C THR A 105 6.50 -4.45 5.26
N GLU A 106 6.03 -5.68 5.02
CA GLU A 106 4.71 -6.15 5.44
C GLU A 106 4.76 -7.60 5.93
N ARG A 107 3.80 -7.93 6.79
CA ARG A 107 3.48 -9.31 7.13
C ARG A 107 2.25 -9.75 6.35
N ILE A 108 2.31 -10.91 5.70
CA ILE A 108 1.23 -11.41 4.86
C ILE A 108 0.63 -12.72 5.37
N ALA A 109 -0.65 -12.93 5.09
CA ALA A 109 -1.33 -14.19 5.30
C ALA A 109 -2.50 -14.36 4.32
N TYR A 110 -2.80 -15.60 3.94
CA TYR A 110 -3.94 -15.88 3.06
C TYR A 110 -5.23 -16.04 3.85
N LEU A 111 -6.32 -15.47 3.31
CA LEU A 111 -7.66 -15.63 3.87
C LEU A 111 -8.33 -16.90 3.34
N ALA A 112 -9.34 -17.40 4.06
CA ALA A 112 -10.08 -18.61 3.68
C ALA A 112 -10.84 -18.47 2.34
N ARG A 113 -11.13 -17.24 1.92
CA ARG A 113 -11.71 -16.90 0.62
C ARG A 113 -11.24 -15.51 0.18
N LYS A 114 -11.40 -15.20 -1.10
CA LYS A 114 -11.23 -13.84 -1.60
C LYS A 114 -12.34 -12.92 -1.06
N LEU A 115 -11.98 -11.65 -0.87
CA LEU A 115 -12.91 -10.59 -0.48
C LEU A 115 -13.58 -9.97 -1.71
N ASP A 116 -14.78 -9.45 -1.52
CA ASP A 116 -15.40 -8.55 -2.49
C ASP A 116 -14.71 -7.17 -2.42
N THR A 117 -13.99 -6.81 -3.48
CA THR A 117 -13.31 -5.52 -3.62
C THR A 117 -14.07 -4.56 -4.53
N SER A 118 -15.36 -4.80 -4.74
CA SER A 118 -16.21 -3.93 -5.55
C SER A 118 -16.20 -2.50 -5.02
N GLY A 119 -15.95 -1.54 -5.92
CA GLY A 119 -15.85 -0.12 -5.57
C GLY A 119 -14.55 0.30 -4.87
N ALA A 120 -13.59 -0.61 -4.67
CA ALA A 120 -12.27 -0.25 -4.17
C ALA A 120 -11.48 0.56 -5.22
N PRO A 121 -10.56 1.44 -4.80
CA PRO A 121 -9.62 2.09 -5.70
C PRO A 121 -8.81 1.07 -6.51
N GLU A 122 -8.37 1.47 -7.71
CA GLU A 122 -7.52 0.61 -8.54
C GLU A 122 -6.16 0.34 -7.90
N ALA A 123 -5.60 1.32 -7.17
CA ALA A 123 -4.34 1.22 -6.48
C ALA A 123 -4.38 2.01 -5.16
N ALA A 124 -3.55 1.59 -4.21
CA ALA A 124 -3.34 2.31 -2.96
C ALA A 124 -1.85 2.30 -2.60
N GLU A 125 -1.39 3.37 -1.98
CA GLU A 125 -0.06 3.46 -1.36
C GLU A 125 -0.21 3.15 0.14
N PRO A 126 0.34 2.03 0.62
CA PRO A 126 0.23 1.63 2.01
C PRO A 126 1.18 2.45 2.89
N GLN A 127 0.74 2.71 4.11
CA GLN A 127 1.52 3.34 5.16
C GLN A 127 1.77 2.35 6.29
N ALA A 128 2.83 2.59 7.07
CA ALA A 128 3.09 1.83 8.27
C ALA A 128 1.85 1.87 9.20
N GLY A 129 1.38 0.69 9.62
CA GLY A 129 0.17 0.49 10.41
C GLY A 129 -1.05 0.11 9.57
N ASP A 130 -1.03 0.26 8.24
CA ASP A 130 -2.18 -0.09 7.41
C ASP A 130 -2.45 -1.62 7.42
N LEU A 131 -3.73 -1.95 7.58
CA LEU A 131 -4.30 -3.26 7.29
C LEU A 131 -4.81 -3.23 5.85
N ALA A 132 -4.27 -4.06 4.97
CA ALA A 132 -4.62 -4.03 3.56
C ALA A 132 -4.91 -5.42 2.99
N TYR A 133 -5.59 -5.46 1.86
CA TYR A 133 -5.86 -6.65 1.08
C TYR A 133 -5.26 -6.51 -0.31
N TYR A 134 -4.47 -7.49 -0.72
CA TYR A 134 -3.92 -7.53 -2.06
C TYR A 134 -4.79 -8.44 -2.95
N ALA A 135 -5.69 -7.83 -3.72
CA ALA A 135 -6.72 -8.53 -4.50
C ALA A 135 -6.19 -9.55 -5.54
N PRO A 136 -5.05 -9.31 -6.23
CA PRO A 136 -4.52 -10.26 -7.20
C PRO A 136 -4.28 -11.65 -6.59
N TRP A 137 -3.66 -11.72 -5.42
CA TRP A 137 -3.34 -12.99 -4.74
C TRP A 137 -4.39 -13.39 -3.72
N GLY A 138 -5.08 -12.42 -3.14
CA GLY A 138 -6.10 -12.63 -2.12
C GLY A 138 -5.55 -12.81 -0.71
N ASN A 139 -4.41 -12.19 -0.41
CA ASN A 139 -3.83 -12.18 0.93
C ASN A 139 -4.15 -10.88 1.69
N LEU A 140 -4.19 -11.00 3.01
CA LEU A 140 -4.05 -9.92 3.95
C LEU A 140 -2.59 -9.46 3.97
N ALA A 141 -2.39 -8.17 4.19
CA ALA A 141 -1.12 -7.49 4.34
C ALA A 141 -1.18 -6.56 5.56
N LEU A 142 -0.20 -6.67 6.44
CA LEU A 142 -0.03 -5.84 7.65
C LEU A 142 1.26 -5.04 7.48
N PHE A 143 1.13 -3.77 7.13
CA PHE A 143 2.29 -2.92 6.85
C PHE A 143 2.91 -2.44 8.15
N TYR A 144 4.23 -2.62 8.29
CA TYR A 144 5.00 -2.08 9.42
C TYR A 144 6.04 -1.04 8.97
N ARG A 145 6.08 -0.79 7.66
CA ARG A 145 6.79 0.30 7.00
C ARG A 145 5.90 0.85 5.89
N ASP A 146 6.18 2.08 5.48
CA ASP A 146 5.55 2.68 4.31
C ASP A 146 5.92 1.90 3.05
N GLY A 147 4.99 1.81 2.10
CA GLY A 147 5.31 1.37 0.75
C GLY A 147 6.01 2.48 -0.03
N ASP A 148 6.86 2.09 -0.99
CA ASP A 148 7.60 3.06 -1.80
C ASP A 148 6.73 3.73 -2.90
N SER A 149 5.60 3.12 -3.24
CA SER A 149 4.69 3.61 -4.28
C SER A 149 3.30 2.95 -4.21
N PRO A 150 2.28 3.56 -4.86
CA PRO A 150 0.97 2.92 -5.02
C PRO A 150 1.05 1.57 -5.72
N SER A 151 0.35 0.57 -5.18
CA SER A 151 0.28 -0.80 -5.72
C SER A 151 -1.10 -1.10 -6.29
N THR A 152 -1.16 -1.53 -7.55
CA THR A 152 -2.41 -1.93 -8.21
C THR A 152 -3.03 -3.15 -7.54
N GLY A 153 -4.33 -3.08 -7.26
CA GLY A 153 -5.09 -4.12 -6.57
C GLY A 153 -4.91 -4.16 -5.05
N LEU A 154 -4.17 -3.20 -4.48
CA LEU A 154 -4.07 -3.03 -3.04
C LEU A 154 -5.27 -2.22 -2.52
N VAL A 155 -5.95 -2.75 -1.51
CA VAL A 155 -7.14 -2.15 -0.90
C VAL A 155 -6.88 -1.96 0.59
N ILE A 156 -6.88 -0.71 1.05
CA ILE A 156 -6.79 -0.43 2.49
C ILE A 156 -8.10 -0.84 3.16
N LEU A 157 -8.01 -1.70 4.17
CA LEU A 157 -9.14 -2.18 4.97
C LEU A 157 -9.26 -1.42 6.29
N GLY A 158 -8.15 -0.91 6.81
CA GLY A 158 -8.09 -0.37 8.16
C GLY A 158 -6.68 0.02 8.57
N HIS A 159 -6.49 0.28 9.86
CA HIS A 159 -5.18 0.61 10.43
C HIS A 159 -5.05 0.12 11.88
N VAL A 160 -3.82 -0.15 12.26
CA VAL A 160 -3.39 -0.38 13.64
C VAL A 160 -3.06 0.97 14.29
N ALA A 161 -3.24 1.10 15.61
CA ALA A 161 -2.80 2.29 16.32
C ALA A 161 -1.28 2.48 16.22
N ASP A 162 -0.83 3.68 15.85
CA ASP A 162 0.58 4.01 15.53
C ASP A 162 1.60 3.50 16.55
N ARG A 163 1.26 3.54 17.84
CA ARG A 163 2.15 3.15 18.95
C ARG A 163 2.51 1.67 18.99
N ASP A 164 1.81 0.85 18.20
CA ASP A 164 1.93 -0.61 18.21
C ASP A 164 2.38 -1.15 16.84
N THR A 165 2.60 -0.29 15.85
CA THR A 165 2.99 -0.66 14.48
C THR A 165 4.30 -1.43 14.44
N GLU A 166 5.28 -1.11 15.28
CA GLU A 166 6.58 -1.79 15.26
C GLU A 166 6.50 -3.27 15.62
N ARG A 167 5.44 -3.71 16.32
CA ARG A 167 5.25 -5.12 16.70
C ARG A 167 5.05 -6.03 15.50
N LEU A 168 4.47 -5.49 14.43
CA LEU A 168 4.26 -6.20 13.18
C LEU A 168 5.58 -6.61 12.53
N ALA A 169 6.69 -5.87 12.76
CA ALA A 169 7.98 -6.15 12.13
C ALA A 169 8.57 -7.52 12.49
N THR A 170 8.15 -8.11 13.63
CA THR A 170 8.61 -9.43 14.09
C THR A 170 7.47 -10.44 14.26
N ALA A 171 6.26 -10.11 13.77
CA ALA A 171 5.07 -10.90 14.04
C ALA A 171 5.06 -12.23 13.29
N ASP A 172 4.91 -13.33 14.02
CA ASP A 172 4.77 -14.67 13.44
C ASP A 172 3.28 -15.12 13.41
N HIS A 173 2.46 -14.58 14.30
CA HIS A 173 1.05 -14.93 14.41
C HIS A 173 0.17 -13.72 14.75
N VAL A 174 -1.05 -13.70 14.22
CA VAL A 174 -2.08 -12.75 14.61
C VAL A 174 -3.44 -13.40 14.76
N THR A 175 -4.14 -13.04 15.83
CA THR A 175 -5.59 -13.26 15.98
C THR A 175 -6.31 -11.92 15.82
N ILE A 176 -7.40 -11.88 15.06
CA ILE A 176 -8.17 -10.67 14.78
C ILE A 176 -9.62 -10.89 15.20
N GLU A 177 -10.15 -9.97 16.00
CA GLU A 177 -11.48 -10.07 16.61
C GLU A 177 -12.22 -8.73 16.53
N ALA A 178 -13.54 -8.77 16.37
CA ALA A 178 -14.39 -7.60 16.50
C ALA A 178 -14.49 -7.17 17.97
N ILE A 179 -14.42 -5.87 18.25
CA ILE A 179 -14.73 -5.33 19.58
C ILE A 179 -16.20 -4.92 19.58
N SER A 180 -17.01 -5.61 20.40
CA SER A 180 -18.45 -5.30 20.59
C SER A 180 -18.68 -4.24 21.66
#